data_AF-A0A085LHV0-F1
#
_entry.id   AF-A0A085LHV0-F1
#
_cell.length_a   1.000
_cell.length_b   1.000
_cell.length_c   1.000
_cell.angle_alpha   90.00
_cell.angle_beta   90.00
_cell.angle_gamma   90.00
#
_symmetry.space_group_name_H-M   'P 1'
#
loop_
_entity.id
_entity.type
_entity.pdbx_description
1 polymer ?
#
loop_
_entity_poly.entity_id
_entity_poly.type
_entity_poly.pdbx_seq_one_letter_code
_entity_poly.pdbx_strand_id
1 'polypeptide(L)'
;MKQLPMRPMHVEGEDLHSVIERAARLNHMTPARLGLNSVELSRRSTSERLLELTGAALGMTHPDMIATTLDVYPIDVVGHPHRTTARTWRMRLAGWRCPRCTALTGIYMRDWRLALHPLCTRCPALLCRADSGREYSTPDRRAVATQQEIANTLSAVRLGVGHAAEFRRLYELVTLVALTADDHWPLLLGWEAELRQQHGGQSHDWMRSAPTTPADAAIVVLECARALSDENRYRRLVEEGWERVLAAPIGAALRRARGNSLRALLPAEVKAGAADSVPAERDARFVQEALARELRSMADKAGLQPRHVPGWHFRAGGGFAPTSRESAERSEIALATHMLLSSTSPTAADELSARRTLETVGSWTVTRQLVGGEGINAMPADAIRDFAHSLVRDGLVDFAERRRLLTTASDLCSRLQTNITRWGVVRASDDQVAAWTWITLTHGPPWHGLAIEAARELDASLDPEQRLTLYDITVDYLREAGEPSIEGMTAGWTKRGIA
;
A
#
# COMPACT_ATOMS: atom_id res chain seq x y z
N MET A 1 -31.58 -31.68 -18.16
CA MET A 1 -30.40 -32.12 -18.96
C MET A 1 -29.87 -33.40 -18.33
N LYS A 2 -29.36 -34.38 -19.08
CA LYS A 2 -28.64 -35.52 -18.46
C LYS A 2 -27.28 -35.02 -17.95
N GLN A 3 -26.78 -35.63 -16.87
CA GLN A 3 -25.45 -35.33 -16.33
C GLN A 3 -24.37 -35.55 -17.41
N LEU A 4 -23.32 -34.73 -17.37
CA LEU A 4 -22.20 -34.83 -18.29
C LEU A 4 -21.37 -36.09 -18.01
N PRO A 5 -20.86 -36.78 -19.05
CA PRO A 5 -20.00 -37.95 -18.89
C PRO A 5 -18.73 -37.66 -18.08
N MET A 6 -18.07 -36.53 -18.36
CA MET A 6 -16.88 -36.08 -17.64
C MET A 6 -17.21 -34.84 -16.81
N ARG A 7 -16.82 -34.85 -15.54
CA ARG A 7 -17.07 -33.72 -14.63
C ARG A 7 -15.74 -33.22 -14.05
N PRO A 8 -15.46 -31.91 -14.10
CA PRO A 8 -14.27 -31.38 -13.48
C PRO A 8 -14.34 -31.61 -11.97
N MET A 9 -13.20 -31.86 -11.34
CA MET A 9 -13.10 -31.83 -9.88
C MET A 9 -13.44 -30.43 -9.37
N HIS A 10 -14.34 -30.36 -8.40
CA HIS A 10 -14.74 -29.14 -7.73
C HIS A 10 -13.54 -28.53 -6.98
N VAL A 11 -13.33 -27.23 -7.16
CA VAL A 11 -12.30 -26.48 -6.43
C VAL A 11 -12.99 -25.36 -5.66
N GLU A 12 -12.73 -25.28 -4.37
CA GLU A 12 -13.31 -24.25 -3.51
C GLU A 12 -12.92 -22.85 -4.01
N GLY A 13 -13.91 -21.96 -4.11
CA GLY A 13 -13.71 -20.58 -4.58
C GLY A 13 -13.50 -20.43 -6.08
N GLU A 14 -13.64 -21.49 -6.86
CA GLU A 14 -13.62 -21.44 -8.33
C GLU A 14 -14.79 -20.61 -8.87
N ASP A 15 -14.52 -19.80 -9.91
CA ASP A 15 -15.57 -19.03 -10.58
C ASP A 15 -16.48 -19.92 -11.45
N LEU A 16 -17.76 -19.60 -11.52
CA LEU A 16 -18.73 -20.29 -12.38
C LEU A 16 -18.26 -20.44 -13.83
N HIS A 17 -17.67 -19.39 -14.41
CA HIS A 17 -17.20 -19.49 -15.79
C HIS A 17 -16.03 -20.48 -15.90
N SER A 18 -15.16 -20.56 -14.88
CA SER A 18 -14.03 -21.50 -14.85
C SER A 18 -14.55 -22.95 -14.85
N VAL A 19 -15.53 -23.23 -13.99
CA VAL A 19 -16.18 -24.55 -13.93
C VAL A 19 -16.81 -24.91 -15.28
N ILE A 20 -17.55 -23.98 -15.89
CA ILE A 20 -18.21 -24.20 -17.18
C ILE A 20 -17.19 -24.41 -18.31
N GLU A 21 -16.14 -23.59 -18.40
CA GLU A 21 -15.09 -23.72 -19.42
C GLU A 21 -14.36 -25.06 -19.30
N ARG A 22 -14.04 -25.49 -18.08
CA ARG A 22 -13.40 -26.80 -17.83
C ARG A 22 -14.33 -27.96 -18.17
N ALA A 23 -15.59 -27.90 -17.76
CA ALA A 23 -16.58 -28.93 -18.08
C ALA A 23 -16.81 -29.04 -19.60
N ALA A 24 -16.93 -27.90 -20.28
CA ALA A 24 -17.08 -27.85 -21.72
C ALA A 24 -15.86 -28.46 -22.43
N ARG A 25 -14.64 -28.11 -22.00
CA ARG A 25 -13.39 -28.66 -22.52
C ARG A 25 -13.28 -30.17 -22.34
N LEU A 26 -13.61 -30.69 -21.15
CA LEU A 26 -13.57 -32.12 -20.83
C LEU A 26 -14.55 -32.96 -21.65
N ASN A 27 -15.63 -32.35 -22.12
CA ASN A 27 -16.67 -33.03 -22.91
C ASN A 27 -16.68 -32.58 -24.38
N HIS A 28 -15.60 -31.96 -24.86
CA HIS A 28 -15.43 -31.51 -26.26
C HIS A 28 -16.62 -30.67 -26.78
N MET A 29 -17.12 -29.75 -25.95
CA MET A 29 -18.23 -28.88 -26.29
C MET A 29 -17.89 -27.41 -26.03
N THR A 30 -18.75 -26.52 -26.51
CA THR A 30 -18.61 -25.08 -26.25
C THR A 30 -19.30 -24.69 -24.94
N PRO A 31 -18.78 -23.69 -24.19
CA PRO A 31 -19.44 -23.17 -22.98
C PRO A 31 -20.90 -22.73 -23.20
N ALA A 32 -21.22 -22.27 -24.41
CA ALA A 32 -22.58 -21.89 -24.80
C ALA A 32 -23.59 -23.05 -24.72
N ARG A 33 -23.16 -24.31 -24.91
CA ARG A 33 -24.04 -25.48 -24.72
C ARG A 33 -24.42 -25.72 -23.26
N LEU A 34 -23.65 -25.17 -22.32
CA LEU A 34 -23.95 -25.16 -20.89
C LEU A 34 -24.64 -23.86 -20.46
N GLY A 35 -25.10 -23.04 -21.42
CA GLY A 35 -25.86 -21.81 -21.16
C GLY A 35 -25.00 -20.55 -21.00
N LEU A 36 -23.66 -20.66 -20.97
CA LEU A 36 -22.79 -19.50 -20.84
C LEU A 36 -22.64 -18.76 -22.18
N ASN A 37 -23.36 -17.65 -22.32
CA ASN A 37 -23.34 -16.80 -23.51
C ASN A 37 -22.95 -15.34 -23.17
N SER A 38 -22.76 -14.50 -24.18
CA SER A 38 -22.37 -13.08 -24.00
C SER A 38 -23.36 -12.28 -23.15
N VAL A 39 -24.65 -12.62 -23.19
CA VAL A 39 -25.68 -12.00 -22.35
C VAL A 39 -25.44 -12.37 -20.88
N GLU A 40 -25.26 -13.65 -20.56
CA GLU A 40 -24.95 -14.11 -19.19
C GLU A 40 -23.65 -13.49 -18.65
N LEU A 41 -22.62 -13.37 -19.49
CA LEU A 41 -21.36 -12.69 -19.13
C LEU A 41 -21.59 -11.21 -18.75
N SER A 42 -22.53 -10.55 -19.43
CA SER A 42 -22.88 -9.15 -19.21
C SER A 42 -23.87 -8.92 -18.05
N ARG A 43 -24.52 -9.98 -17.56
CA ARG A 43 -25.47 -9.90 -16.44
C ARG A 43 -24.74 -9.56 -15.15
N ARG A 44 -25.45 -8.84 -14.27
CA ARG A 44 -24.94 -8.39 -12.96
C ARG A 44 -25.24 -9.35 -11.82
N SER A 45 -26.18 -10.27 -12.01
CA SER A 45 -26.45 -11.44 -11.17
C SER A 45 -26.49 -12.67 -12.07
N THR A 46 -26.22 -13.84 -11.49
CA THR A 46 -26.28 -15.10 -12.25
C THR A 46 -27.74 -15.47 -12.47
N SER A 47 -28.09 -15.95 -13.67
CA SER A 47 -29.47 -16.37 -13.90
C SER A 47 -29.78 -17.70 -13.21
N GLU A 48 -30.94 -17.78 -12.56
CA GLU A 48 -31.41 -19.00 -11.90
C GLU A 48 -31.41 -20.20 -12.87
N ARG A 49 -31.88 -19.96 -14.09
CA ARG A 49 -31.87 -20.94 -15.17
C ARG A 49 -30.46 -21.45 -15.50
N LEU A 50 -29.43 -20.59 -15.50
CA LEU A 50 -28.05 -21.02 -15.75
C LEU A 50 -27.55 -21.89 -14.61
N LEU A 51 -27.84 -21.54 -13.36
CA LEU A 51 -27.48 -22.32 -12.18
C LEU A 51 -28.13 -23.70 -12.20
N GLU A 52 -29.44 -23.78 -12.48
CA GLU A 52 -30.17 -25.04 -12.59
C GLU A 52 -29.64 -25.92 -13.73
N LEU A 53 -29.45 -25.36 -14.92
CA LEU A 53 -28.94 -26.10 -16.09
C LEU A 53 -27.53 -26.63 -15.84
N THR A 54 -26.63 -25.79 -15.34
CA THR A 54 -25.24 -26.15 -15.09
C THR A 54 -25.11 -27.08 -13.90
N GLY A 55 -25.87 -26.84 -12.83
CA GLY A 55 -25.92 -27.72 -11.65
C GLY A 55 -26.39 -29.13 -12.01
N ALA A 56 -27.48 -29.24 -12.79
CA ALA A 56 -27.95 -30.53 -13.28
C ALA A 56 -26.94 -31.23 -14.21
N ALA A 57 -26.21 -30.47 -15.03
CA ALA A 57 -25.17 -30.99 -15.92
C ALA A 57 -23.98 -31.57 -15.13
N LEU A 58 -23.56 -30.87 -14.08
CA LEU A 58 -22.39 -31.21 -13.28
C LEU A 58 -22.71 -32.13 -12.09
N GLY A 59 -24.00 -32.32 -11.77
CA GLY A 59 -24.42 -32.99 -10.55
C GLY A 59 -24.06 -32.20 -9.28
N MET A 60 -24.04 -30.86 -9.38
CA MET A 60 -23.81 -29.95 -8.26
C MET A 60 -25.15 -29.50 -7.68
N THR A 61 -25.20 -29.30 -6.37
CA THR A 61 -26.40 -28.75 -5.72
C THR A 61 -26.53 -27.25 -6.02
N HIS A 62 -27.72 -26.68 -5.83
CA HIS A 62 -27.92 -25.25 -6.00
C HIS A 62 -27.01 -24.39 -5.08
N PRO A 63 -26.85 -24.72 -3.77
CA PRO A 63 -25.86 -24.04 -2.92
C PRO A 63 -24.43 -24.11 -3.44
N ASP A 64 -23.99 -25.25 -3.97
CA ASP A 64 -22.64 -25.38 -4.55
C ASP A 64 -22.49 -24.50 -5.80
N MET A 65 -23.54 -24.41 -6.62
CA MET A 65 -23.55 -23.55 -7.79
C MET A 65 -23.48 -22.07 -7.38
N ILE A 66 -24.27 -21.64 -6.39
CA ILE A 66 -24.20 -20.29 -5.81
C ILE A 66 -22.80 -20.03 -5.27
N ALA A 67 -22.15 -21.01 -4.63
CA ALA A 67 -20.79 -20.87 -4.11
C ALA A 67 -19.76 -20.49 -5.19
N THR A 68 -20.02 -20.78 -6.47
CA THR A 68 -19.14 -20.39 -7.60
C THR A 68 -19.42 -18.99 -8.15
N THR A 69 -20.45 -18.29 -7.66
CA THR A 69 -20.86 -16.96 -8.16
C THR A 69 -20.64 -15.87 -7.13
N LEU A 70 -20.68 -14.61 -7.58
CA LEU A 70 -20.65 -13.46 -6.69
C LEU A 70 -21.92 -13.31 -5.83
N ASP A 71 -22.94 -14.14 -6.04
CA ASP A 71 -24.20 -14.09 -5.29
C ASP A 71 -24.01 -14.61 -3.83
N VAL A 72 -22.85 -15.19 -3.50
CA VAL A 72 -22.42 -15.49 -2.12
C VAL A 72 -22.17 -14.24 -1.27
N TYR A 73 -22.03 -13.07 -1.90
CA TYR A 73 -21.73 -11.83 -1.21
C TYR A 73 -23.00 -10.99 -1.03
N PRO A 74 -23.13 -10.29 0.11
CA PRO A 74 -24.21 -9.33 0.29
C PRO A 74 -24.05 -8.18 -0.71
N ILE A 75 -25.17 -7.55 -1.02
CA ILE A 75 -25.25 -6.45 -1.99
C ILE A 75 -24.34 -5.26 -1.62
N ASP A 76 -24.02 -5.07 -0.35
CA ASP A 76 -23.08 -4.04 0.11
C ASP A 76 -21.62 -4.30 -0.36
N VAL A 77 -21.25 -5.55 -0.64
CA VAL A 77 -19.92 -5.96 -1.10
C VAL A 77 -19.83 -6.10 -2.61
N VAL A 78 -20.87 -6.55 -3.30
CA VAL A 78 -20.87 -6.57 -4.78
C VAL A 78 -21.31 -5.25 -5.38
N GLY A 79 -22.08 -4.48 -4.62
CA GLY A 79 -22.57 -3.15 -4.96
C GLY A 79 -24.04 -3.08 -5.38
N HIS A 80 -24.57 -1.85 -5.52
CA HIS A 80 -25.95 -1.55 -5.91
C HIS A 80 -26.08 -1.13 -7.37
N PRO A 81 -26.35 -2.07 -8.29
CA PRO A 81 -26.26 -1.79 -9.72
C PRO A 81 -27.37 -0.91 -10.31
N HIS A 82 -28.53 -0.80 -9.65
CA HIS A 82 -29.75 -0.18 -10.19
C HIS A 82 -30.01 1.23 -9.67
N ARG A 83 -29.07 1.81 -8.90
CA ARG A 83 -29.17 3.20 -8.46
C ARG A 83 -28.55 4.11 -9.50
N THR A 84 -29.05 5.34 -9.60
CA THR A 84 -28.45 6.44 -10.37
C THR A 84 -26.97 6.67 -9.97
N THR A 85 -26.61 6.27 -8.75
CA THR A 85 -25.26 6.20 -8.20
C THR A 85 -24.84 4.75 -7.95
N ALA A 86 -24.51 4.02 -9.02
CA ALA A 86 -24.06 2.63 -8.90
C ALA A 86 -22.73 2.56 -8.16
N ARG A 87 -22.71 1.88 -7.01
CA ARG A 87 -21.48 1.44 -6.35
C ARG A 87 -21.24 0.00 -6.76
N THR A 88 -20.11 -0.38 -7.33
CA THR A 88 -19.85 -1.81 -7.60
C THR A 88 -18.38 -2.15 -7.69
N TRP A 89 -18.01 -3.25 -7.03
CA TRP A 89 -16.70 -3.88 -7.16
C TRP A 89 -16.65 -4.88 -8.32
N ARG A 90 -17.81 -5.25 -8.89
CA ARG A 90 -17.92 -6.28 -9.94
C ARG A 90 -17.40 -5.76 -11.28
N MET A 91 -16.53 -6.53 -11.89
CA MET A 91 -16.03 -6.27 -13.23
C MET A 91 -16.96 -6.83 -14.32
N ARG A 92 -17.10 -6.11 -15.43
CA ARG A 92 -18.18 -6.36 -16.42
C ARG A 92 -17.86 -7.37 -17.53
N LEU A 93 -16.62 -7.52 -18.02
CA LEU A 93 -16.41 -8.20 -19.33
C LEU A 93 -15.13 -9.02 -19.55
N ALA A 94 -14.24 -9.19 -18.57
CA ALA A 94 -13.14 -10.18 -18.67
C ALA A 94 -12.66 -10.50 -17.26
N GLY A 95 -12.66 -11.79 -16.89
CA GLY A 95 -12.13 -12.22 -15.61
C GLY A 95 -10.62 -11.97 -15.58
N TRP A 96 -10.15 -11.29 -14.53
CA TRP A 96 -8.74 -11.29 -14.23
C TRP A 96 -8.27 -12.72 -14.00
N ARG A 97 -7.07 -13.05 -14.49
CA ARG A 97 -6.47 -14.37 -14.41
C ARG A 97 -5.11 -14.23 -13.75
N CYS A 98 -4.71 -15.27 -13.03
CA CYS A 98 -3.37 -15.30 -12.48
C CYS A 98 -2.40 -15.85 -13.53
N PRO A 99 -1.35 -15.10 -13.92
CA PRO A 99 -0.42 -15.56 -14.96
C PRO A 99 0.33 -16.84 -14.56
N ARG A 100 0.45 -17.13 -13.25
CA ARG A 100 1.11 -18.33 -12.73
C ARG A 100 0.11 -19.45 -12.42
N CYS A 101 -0.83 -19.20 -11.51
CA CYS A 101 -1.79 -20.23 -11.06
C CYS A 101 -2.70 -20.70 -12.19
N THR A 102 -3.26 -19.80 -12.99
CA THR A 102 -4.18 -20.19 -14.08
C THR A 102 -3.46 -20.91 -15.20
N ALA A 103 -2.20 -20.54 -15.49
CA ALA A 103 -1.39 -21.29 -16.46
C ALA A 103 -1.15 -22.74 -16.02
N LEU A 104 -0.93 -22.97 -14.72
CA LEU A 104 -0.69 -24.30 -14.16
C LEU A 104 -1.95 -25.15 -14.03
N THR A 105 -3.06 -24.56 -13.57
CA THR A 105 -4.27 -25.32 -13.19
C THR A 105 -5.39 -25.22 -14.21
N GLY A 106 -5.37 -24.21 -15.08
CA GLY A 106 -6.50 -23.83 -15.92
C GLY A 106 -7.69 -23.25 -15.14
N ILE A 107 -7.52 -22.97 -13.85
CA ILE A 107 -8.58 -22.49 -12.95
C ILE A 107 -8.40 -21.00 -12.70
N TYR A 108 -9.53 -20.28 -12.60
CA TYR A 108 -9.57 -18.92 -12.09
C TYR A 108 -10.64 -18.76 -11.00
N MET A 109 -10.32 -17.92 -10.03
CA MET A 109 -11.08 -17.79 -8.78
C MET A 109 -12.23 -16.79 -8.94
N ARG A 110 -13.34 -17.06 -8.27
CA ARG A 110 -14.52 -16.19 -8.19
C ARG A 110 -14.16 -14.78 -7.73
N ASP A 111 -13.33 -14.68 -6.69
CA ASP A 111 -13.01 -13.40 -6.04
C ASP A 111 -12.20 -12.47 -6.95
N TRP A 112 -11.51 -13.03 -7.97
CA TRP A 112 -10.82 -12.26 -9.01
C TRP A 112 -11.77 -11.51 -9.95
N ARG A 113 -13.09 -11.64 -9.77
CA ARG A 113 -14.10 -10.83 -10.47
C ARG A 113 -14.47 -9.54 -9.74
N LEU A 114 -13.91 -9.34 -8.55
CA LEU A 114 -14.00 -8.11 -7.80
C LEU A 114 -12.72 -7.30 -8.00
N ALA A 115 -12.85 -6.00 -8.22
CA ALA A 115 -11.71 -5.08 -8.24
C ALA A 115 -10.98 -4.97 -6.89
N LEU A 116 -11.50 -5.64 -5.85
CA LEU A 116 -10.88 -5.84 -4.55
C LEU A 116 -9.72 -6.85 -4.56
N HIS A 117 -9.52 -7.56 -5.66
CA HIS A 117 -8.57 -8.67 -5.72
C HIS A 117 -7.52 -8.52 -6.84
N PRO A 118 -6.76 -7.40 -6.90
CA PRO A 118 -5.75 -7.19 -7.93
C PRO A 118 -4.59 -8.20 -7.92
N LEU A 119 -4.24 -8.79 -6.77
CA LEU A 119 -3.16 -9.79 -6.67
C LEU A 119 -3.72 -11.19 -6.40
N CYS A 120 -3.04 -12.23 -6.85
CA CYS A 120 -3.36 -13.61 -6.50
C CYS A 120 -2.95 -13.92 -5.05
N THR A 121 -3.86 -14.38 -4.19
CA THR A 121 -3.54 -14.74 -2.80
C THR A 121 -2.68 -16.00 -2.65
N ARG A 122 -2.53 -16.81 -3.72
CA ARG A 122 -1.75 -18.06 -3.68
C ARG A 122 -0.29 -17.90 -4.11
N CYS A 123 0.00 -17.09 -5.13
CA CYS A 123 1.35 -16.94 -5.69
C CYS A 123 1.82 -15.47 -5.74
N PRO A 124 1.21 -14.62 -4.92
CA PRO A 124 1.21 -13.15 -4.98
C PRO A 124 1.35 -12.41 -6.32
N ALA A 125 1.12 -13.03 -7.47
CA ALA A 125 1.27 -12.34 -8.75
C ALA A 125 0.16 -11.29 -8.96
N LEU A 126 0.51 -10.13 -9.50
CA LEU A 126 -0.47 -9.20 -10.07
C LEU A 126 -1.28 -9.95 -11.13
N LEU A 127 -2.60 -9.92 -11.01
CA LEU A 127 -3.46 -10.56 -12.00
C LEU A 127 -3.31 -9.84 -13.34
N CYS A 128 -3.68 -10.53 -14.41
CA CYS A 128 -3.68 -9.98 -15.76
C CYS A 128 -5.04 -10.18 -16.41
N ARG A 129 -5.32 -9.40 -17.46
CA ARG A 129 -6.43 -9.73 -18.34
C ARG A 129 -6.00 -10.85 -19.28
N ALA A 130 -6.96 -11.65 -19.74
CA ALA A 130 -6.69 -12.76 -20.66
C ALA A 130 -6.02 -12.32 -21.98
N ASP A 131 -6.17 -11.05 -22.37
CA ASP A 131 -5.63 -10.43 -23.57
C ASP A 131 -4.36 -9.60 -23.33
N SER A 132 -3.89 -9.49 -22.08
CA SER A 132 -2.70 -8.70 -21.75
C SER A 132 -1.47 -9.58 -21.54
N GLY A 133 -0.46 -9.43 -22.40
CA GLY A 133 0.86 -10.07 -22.26
C GLY A 133 1.87 -9.29 -21.43
N ARG A 134 1.41 -8.31 -20.63
CA ARG A 134 2.30 -7.42 -19.87
C ARG A 134 2.68 -8.05 -18.54
N GLU A 135 3.97 -8.28 -18.34
CA GLU A 135 4.54 -8.68 -17.06
C GLU A 135 4.93 -7.45 -16.24
N TYR A 136 4.74 -7.55 -14.92
CA TYR A 136 5.07 -6.50 -13.95
C TYR A 136 6.04 -7.09 -12.91
N SER A 137 6.72 -6.21 -12.16
CA SER A 137 7.55 -6.63 -11.04
C SER A 137 6.74 -7.41 -10.00
N THR A 138 7.43 -8.27 -9.25
CA THR A 138 6.81 -9.08 -8.20
C THR A 138 6.33 -8.15 -7.07
N PRO A 139 5.08 -8.29 -6.59
CA PRO A 139 4.58 -7.49 -5.48
C PRO A 139 5.41 -7.65 -4.21
N ASP A 140 5.64 -6.55 -3.52
CA ASP A 140 6.31 -6.56 -2.23
C ASP A 140 5.41 -7.14 -1.12
N ARG A 141 6.01 -7.49 0.02
CA ARG A 141 5.29 -8.13 1.13
C ARG A 141 4.12 -7.26 1.64
N ARG A 142 4.23 -5.94 1.55
CA ARG A 142 3.19 -5.00 2.00
C ARG A 142 1.93 -5.13 1.15
N ALA A 143 2.09 -5.11 -0.17
CA ALA A 143 0.99 -5.29 -1.10
C ALA A 143 0.32 -6.66 -0.93
N VAL A 144 1.13 -7.70 -0.69
CA VAL A 144 0.65 -9.07 -0.43
C VAL A 144 -0.13 -9.18 0.87
N ALA A 145 0.38 -8.61 1.97
CA ALA A 145 -0.29 -8.62 3.26
C ALA A 145 -1.66 -7.92 3.18
N THR A 146 -1.71 -6.73 2.56
CA THR A 146 -2.96 -6.00 2.35
C THR A 146 -3.94 -6.78 1.47
N GLN A 147 -3.47 -7.45 0.40
CA GLN A 147 -4.35 -8.30 -0.41
C GLN A 147 -4.92 -9.46 0.42
N GLN A 148 -4.11 -10.06 1.29
CA GLN A 148 -4.54 -11.17 2.15
C GLN A 148 -5.57 -10.70 3.19
N GLU A 149 -5.39 -9.52 3.77
CA GLU A 149 -6.38 -8.90 4.66
C GLU A 149 -7.72 -8.72 3.95
N ILE A 150 -7.72 -8.12 2.75
CA ILE A 150 -8.95 -7.96 1.95
C ILE A 150 -9.61 -9.31 1.67
N ALA A 151 -8.83 -10.34 1.33
CA ALA A 151 -9.35 -11.68 1.07
C ALA A 151 -9.93 -12.35 2.33
N ASN A 152 -9.32 -12.12 3.50
CA ASN A 152 -9.82 -12.59 4.78
C ASN A 152 -11.15 -11.88 5.13
N THR A 153 -11.23 -10.56 4.93
CA THR A 153 -12.46 -9.79 5.15
C THR A 153 -13.58 -10.23 4.21
N LEU A 154 -13.27 -10.48 2.92
CA LEU A 154 -14.24 -11.07 1.98
C LEU A 154 -14.72 -12.44 2.45
N SER A 155 -13.82 -13.28 2.96
CA SER A 155 -14.16 -14.59 3.48
C SER A 155 -15.07 -14.50 4.71
N ALA A 156 -14.78 -13.58 5.64
CA ALA A 156 -15.61 -13.32 6.82
C ALA A 156 -17.02 -12.85 6.42
N VAL A 157 -17.15 -11.97 5.42
CA VAL A 157 -18.46 -11.54 4.93
C VAL A 157 -19.28 -12.70 4.37
N ARG A 158 -18.66 -13.63 3.62
CA ARG A 158 -19.36 -14.82 3.10
C ARG A 158 -19.92 -15.70 4.22
N LEU A 159 -19.26 -15.71 5.37
CA LEU A 159 -19.70 -16.43 6.57
C LEU A 159 -20.72 -15.65 7.41
N GLY A 160 -21.18 -14.48 6.95
CA GLY A 160 -22.15 -13.65 7.67
C GLY A 160 -21.54 -12.83 8.81
N VAL A 161 -20.21 -12.75 8.91
CA VAL A 161 -19.51 -11.93 9.91
C VAL A 161 -19.50 -10.47 9.42
N GLY A 162 -19.99 -9.56 10.26
CA GLY A 162 -20.39 -8.21 9.87
C GLY A 162 -19.26 -7.25 9.46
N HIS A 163 -18.82 -7.33 8.20
CA HIS A 163 -17.83 -6.41 7.60
C HIS A 163 -18.34 -5.63 6.37
N ALA A 164 -19.65 -5.67 6.09
CA ALA A 164 -20.23 -4.99 4.93
C ALA A 164 -20.02 -3.45 4.96
N ALA A 165 -20.05 -2.84 6.15
CA ALA A 165 -19.81 -1.40 6.31
C ALA A 165 -18.36 -0.99 5.97
N GLU A 166 -17.40 -1.89 6.19
CA GLU A 166 -15.99 -1.67 5.88
C GLU A 166 -15.77 -1.55 4.37
N PHE A 167 -16.36 -2.46 3.58
CA PHE A 167 -16.33 -2.39 2.11
C PHE A 167 -17.04 -1.16 1.56
N ARG A 168 -18.06 -0.66 2.26
CA ARG A 168 -18.72 0.61 1.91
C ARG A 168 -17.77 1.80 2.10
N ARG A 169 -17.09 1.89 3.25
CA ARG A 169 -16.07 2.93 3.51
C ARG A 169 -14.91 2.81 2.53
N LEU A 170 -14.47 1.59 2.23
CA LEU A 170 -13.44 1.34 1.23
C LEU A 170 -13.85 1.88 -0.13
N TYR A 171 -15.09 1.61 -0.56
CA TYR A 171 -15.59 2.06 -1.86
C TYR A 171 -15.62 3.58 -1.94
N GLU A 172 -16.09 4.25 -0.88
CA GLU A 172 -16.14 5.71 -0.81
C GLU A 172 -14.73 6.31 -0.93
N LEU A 173 -13.78 5.81 -0.15
CA LEU A 173 -12.40 6.28 -0.18
C LEU A 173 -11.74 6.02 -1.54
N VAL A 174 -11.86 4.81 -2.06
CA VAL A 174 -11.35 4.44 -3.39
C VAL A 174 -11.97 5.32 -4.48
N THR A 175 -13.26 5.66 -4.36
CA THR A 175 -13.93 6.54 -5.31
C THR A 175 -13.34 7.95 -5.27
N LEU A 176 -13.12 8.50 -4.07
CA LEU A 176 -12.49 9.81 -3.91
C LEU A 176 -11.06 9.83 -4.48
N VAL A 177 -10.29 8.78 -4.18
CA VAL A 177 -8.89 8.66 -4.60
C VAL A 177 -8.79 8.43 -6.10
N ALA A 178 -9.54 7.51 -6.68
CA ALA A 178 -9.51 7.29 -8.13
C ALA A 178 -9.92 8.55 -8.93
N LEU A 179 -10.84 9.35 -8.39
CA LEU A 179 -11.33 10.57 -9.03
C LEU A 179 -10.25 11.66 -9.19
N THR A 180 -9.29 11.68 -8.27
CA THR A 180 -8.29 12.76 -8.16
C THR A 180 -6.85 12.28 -8.24
N ALA A 181 -6.66 10.97 -8.46
CA ALA A 181 -5.37 10.34 -8.72
C ALA A 181 -4.64 11.03 -9.87
N ASP A 182 -3.33 11.14 -9.73
CA ASP A 182 -2.39 11.58 -10.77
C ASP A 182 -1.04 10.88 -10.56
N ASP A 183 -0.01 11.26 -11.31
CA ASP A 183 1.29 10.57 -11.27
C ASP A 183 1.97 10.65 -9.88
N HIS A 184 1.58 11.61 -9.05
CA HIS A 184 2.17 11.90 -7.76
C HIS A 184 1.23 11.57 -6.59
N TRP A 185 -0.09 11.47 -6.83
CA TRP A 185 -1.12 11.26 -5.83
C TRP A 185 -2.06 10.07 -6.15
N PRO A 186 -2.46 9.24 -5.17
CA PRO A 186 -2.02 9.23 -3.78
C PRO A 186 -0.52 8.91 -3.69
N LEU A 187 0.11 9.30 -2.59
CA LEU A 187 1.49 8.91 -2.34
C LEU A 187 1.57 7.39 -2.18
N LEU A 188 2.26 6.74 -3.12
CA LEU A 188 2.60 5.33 -3.07
C LEU A 188 4.08 5.17 -2.72
N LEU A 189 4.38 4.04 -2.08
CA LEU A 189 5.73 3.62 -1.72
C LEU A 189 5.94 2.20 -2.27
N GLY A 190 7.21 1.77 -2.36
CA GLY A 190 7.55 0.40 -2.75
C GLY A 190 6.98 -0.02 -4.10
N TRP A 191 6.47 -1.24 -4.16
CA TRP A 191 6.03 -1.87 -5.40
C TRP A 191 4.90 -1.11 -6.09
N GLU A 192 3.93 -0.53 -5.38
CA GLU A 192 2.84 0.20 -6.04
C GLU A 192 3.33 1.50 -6.71
N ALA A 193 4.40 2.13 -6.19
CA ALA A 193 5.01 3.29 -6.82
C ALA A 193 5.71 2.91 -8.14
N GLU A 194 6.43 1.80 -8.16
CA GLU A 194 7.03 1.23 -9.38
C GLU A 194 5.95 0.81 -10.38
N LEU A 195 4.90 0.17 -9.89
CA LEU A 195 3.77 -0.25 -10.71
C LEU A 195 3.12 0.94 -11.41
N ARG A 196 2.90 2.05 -10.71
CA ARG A 196 2.36 3.27 -11.31
C ARG A 196 3.25 3.77 -12.45
N GLN A 197 4.56 3.85 -12.22
CA GLN A 197 5.53 4.30 -13.24
C GLN A 197 5.54 3.38 -14.47
N GLN A 198 5.46 2.06 -14.25
CA GLN A 198 5.40 1.09 -15.34
C GLN A 198 4.05 1.17 -16.07
N HIS A 199 2.93 1.28 -15.36
CA HIS A 199 1.60 1.17 -15.95
C HIS A 199 1.29 2.34 -16.91
N GLY A 200 1.59 3.58 -16.50
CA GLY A 200 1.49 4.78 -17.35
C GLY A 200 0.08 5.22 -17.73
N GLY A 201 -0.97 4.68 -17.11
CA GLY A 201 -2.37 5.05 -17.31
C GLY A 201 -3.14 5.06 -16.00
N GLN A 202 -4.22 5.83 -15.93
CA GLN A 202 -5.09 5.88 -14.76
C GLN A 202 -6.56 5.80 -15.17
N SER A 203 -7.31 4.89 -14.56
CA SER A 203 -8.77 4.87 -14.67
C SER A 203 -9.39 5.80 -13.61
N HIS A 204 -10.01 6.90 -14.04
CA HIS A 204 -10.62 7.90 -13.14
C HIS A 204 -12.13 7.72 -12.91
N ASP A 205 -12.82 6.82 -13.62
CA ASP A 205 -14.30 6.71 -13.58
C ASP A 205 -14.81 5.49 -12.81
N TRP A 206 -14.22 5.22 -11.64
CA TRP A 206 -14.62 4.13 -10.75
C TRP A 206 -16.07 4.29 -10.23
N MET A 207 -16.61 5.50 -10.28
CA MET A 207 -18.01 5.80 -9.97
C MET A 207 -19.02 5.13 -10.91
N ARG A 208 -18.65 4.89 -12.18
CA ARG A 208 -19.55 4.26 -13.17
C ARG A 208 -19.29 2.77 -13.32
N SER A 209 -18.02 2.36 -13.23
CA SER A 209 -17.60 0.99 -13.40
C SER A 209 -16.29 0.73 -12.68
N ALA A 210 -16.17 -0.45 -12.06
CA ALA A 210 -14.92 -0.95 -11.54
C ALA A 210 -13.79 -0.88 -12.60
N PRO A 211 -12.51 -0.73 -12.18
CA PRO A 211 -11.37 -0.66 -13.07
C PRO A 211 -11.30 -1.91 -13.95
N THR A 212 -10.82 -1.72 -15.17
CA THR A 212 -10.68 -2.84 -16.12
C THR A 212 -9.32 -3.52 -16.00
N THR A 213 -8.30 -2.81 -15.50
CA THR A 213 -6.96 -3.36 -15.32
C THR A 213 -6.68 -3.68 -13.84
N PRO A 214 -6.01 -4.81 -13.55
CA PRO A 214 -5.55 -5.13 -12.20
C PRO A 214 -4.58 -4.10 -11.63
N ALA A 215 -3.78 -3.46 -12.49
CA ALA A 215 -2.80 -2.45 -12.08
C ALA A 215 -3.46 -1.17 -11.56
N ASP A 216 -4.47 -0.64 -12.28
CA ASP A 216 -5.30 0.47 -11.79
C ASP A 216 -5.88 0.13 -10.41
N ALA A 217 -6.36 -1.11 -10.26
CA ALA A 217 -6.95 -1.56 -9.03
C ALA A 217 -5.94 -1.63 -7.87
N ALA A 218 -4.77 -2.22 -8.10
CA ALA A 218 -3.71 -2.34 -7.11
C ALA A 218 -3.28 -0.97 -6.55
N ILE A 219 -3.05 0.00 -7.43
CA ILE A 219 -2.58 1.36 -7.10
C ILE A 219 -3.53 2.03 -6.09
N VAL A 220 -4.84 1.88 -6.26
CA VAL A 220 -5.83 2.60 -5.44
C VAL A 220 -6.35 1.75 -4.29
N VAL A 221 -6.75 0.50 -4.54
CA VAL A 221 -7.41 -0.36 -3.55
C VAL A 221 -6.48 -0.70 -2.40
N LEU A 222 -5.22 -1.05 -2.67
CA LEU A 222 -4.30 -1.45 -1.61
C LEU A 222 -3.97 -0.28 -0.68
N GLU A 223 -3.74 0.92 -1.23
CA GLU A 223 -3.48 2.09 -0.39
C GLU A 223 -4.71 2.51 0.41
N CYS A 224 -5.91 2.46 -0.19
CA CYS A 224 -7.15 2.79 0.51
C CYS A 224 -7.50 1.75 1.59
N ALA A 225 -7.26 0.46 1.33
CA ALA A 225 -7.49 -0.62 2.30
C ALA A 225 -6.60 -0.43 3.54
N ARG A 226 -5.31 -0.14 3.34
CA ARG A 226 -4.41 0.18 4.46
C ARG A 226 -4.84 1.40 5.24
N ALA A 227 -5.40 2.39 4.56
CA ALA A 227 -5.90 3.59 5.21
C ALA A 227 -7.10 3.31 6.13
N LEU A 228 -7.92 2.29 5.87
CA LEU A 228 -9.04 1.97 6.77
C LEU A 228 -8.60 1.50 8.17
N SER A 229 -7.40 0.95 8.26
CA SER A 229 -6.78 0.50 9.52
C SER A 229 -5.94 1.59 10.21
N ASP A 230 -5.73 2.74 9.55
CA ASP A 230 -4.92 3.85 10.04
C ASP A 230 -5.68 5.17 9.88
N GLU A 231 -6.24 5.66 10.99
CA GLU A 231 -7.07 6.86 11.01
C GLU A 231 -6.35 8.12 10.49
N ASN A 232 -5.03 8.23 10.71
CA ASN A 232 -4.27 9.38 10.19
C ASN A 232 -4.12 9.29 8.68
N ARG A 233 -3.82 8.08 8.18
CA ARG A 233 -3.74 7.80 6.75
C ARG A 233 -5.09 8.01 6.06
N TYR A 234 -6.18 7.57 6.68
CA TYR A 234 -7.55 7.78 6.22
C TYR A 234 -7.86 9.27 6.10
N ARG A 235 -7.68 10.02 7.19
CA ARG A 235 -7.97 11.45 7.24
C ARG A 235 -7.20 12.20 6.16
N ARG A 236 -5.90 11.93 6.03
CA ARG A 236 -5.03 12.51 5.01
C ARG A 236 -5.58 12.29 3.59
N LEU A 237 -5.89 11.04 3.23
CA LEU A 237 -6.41 10.73 1.89
C LEU A 237 -7.77 11.41 1.64
N VAL A 238 -8.61 11.53 2.67
CA VAL A 238 -9.90 12.23 2.57
C VAL A 238 -9.70 13.73 2.36
N GLU A 239 -8.84 14.38 3.15
CA GLU A 239 -8.55 15.81 3.06
C GLU A 239 -7.87 16.17 1.74
N GLU A 240 -6.76 15.52 1.39
CA GLU A 240 -6.05 15.73 0.12
C GLU A 240 -6.97 15.46 -1.08
N GLY A 241 -7.79 14.41 -1.01
CA GLY A 241 -8.75 14.07 -2.05
C GLY A 241 -9.82 15.15 -2.22
N TRP A 242 -10.41 15.65 -1.12
CA TRP A 242 -11.40 16.73 -1.17
C TRP A 242 -10.80 18.03 -1.69
N GLU A 243 -9.58 18.39 -1.28
CA GLU A 243 -8.87 19.57 -1.81
C GLU A 243 -8.68 19.49 -3.31
N ARG A 244 -8.23 18.33 -3.81
CA ARG A 244 -8.11 18.09 -5.24
C ARG A 244 -9.45 18.15 -5.95
N VAL A 245 -10.52 17.60 -5.37
CA VAL A 245 -11.89 17.74 -5.92
C VAL A 245 -12.30 19.21 -5.97
N LEU A 246 -11.95 20.02 -4.97
CA LEU A 246 -12.31 21.43 -4.94
C LEU A 246 -11.49 22.25 -5.95
N ALA A 247 -10.19 22.01 -6.04
CA ALA A 247 -9.23 22.73 -6.87
C ALA A 247 -9.22 22.33 -8.36
N ALA A 248 -9.48 21.06 -8.70
CA ALA A 248 -9.33 20.56 -10.07
C ALA A 248 -10.42 21.08 -11.03
N PRO A 249 -10.09 21.33 -12.32
CA PRO A 249 -11.08 21.57 -13.38
C PRO A 249 -12.11 20.43 -13.52
N ILE A 250 -11.65 19.19 -13.27
CA ILE A 250 -12.47 17.97 -13.17
C ILE A 250 -13.51 18.14 -12.07
N GLY A 251 -13.15 18.73 -10.93
CA GLY A 251 -14.05 19.10 -9.84
C GLY A 251 -15.17 20.05 -10.27
N ALA A 252 -14.86 21.07 -11.08
CA ALA A 252 -15.86 21.99 -11.61
C ALA A 252 -16.80 21.32 -12.64
N ALA A 253 -16.30 20.38 -13.44
CA ALA A 253 -17.10 19.59 -14.37
C ALA A 253 -17.98 18.57 -13.64
N LEU A 254 -17.47 17.93 -12.60
CA LEU A 254 -18.18 16.97 -11.75
C LEU A 254 -19.26 17.62 -10.89
N ARG A 255 -18.96 18.78 -10.26
CA ARG A 255 -19.95 19.59 -9.54
C ARG A 255 -21.11 19.98 -10.45
N ARG A 256 -20.82 20.42 -11.68
CA ARG A 256 -21.81 20.78 -12.70
C ARG A 256 -22.59 19.57 -13.25
N ALA A 257 -21.94 18.42 -13.42
CA ALA A 257 -22.56 17.25 -14.01
C ALA A 257 -23.39 16.41 -13.02
N ARG A 258 -23.15 16.51 -11.70
CA ARG A 258 -23.65 15.50 -10.73
C ARG A 258 -24.13 16.01 -9.37
N GLY A 259 -24.05 17.29 -9.03
CA GLY A 259 -24.72 17.87 -7.84
C GLY A 259 -24.61 17.04 -6.53
N ASN A 260 -25.71 16.88 -5.80
CA ASN A 260 -25.78 16.15 -4.52
C ASN A 260 -25.44 14.64 -4.60
N SER A 261 -25.43 14.04 -5.80
CA SER A 261 -25.21 12.60 -5.97
C SER A 261 -23.75 12.17 -5.76
N LEU A 262 -22.79 13.08 -5.96
CA LEU A 262 -21.36 12.87 -5.67
C LEU A 262 -21.08 12.78 -4.18
N ARG A 263 -21.64 13.69 -3.37
CA ARG A 263 -21.46 13.66 -1.90
C ARG A 263 -21.99 12.38 -1.28
N ALA A 264 -23.01 11.79 -1.88
CA ALA A 264 -23.55 10.50 -1.44
C ALA A 264 -22.66 9.30 -1.82
N LEU A 265 -21.56 9.47 -2.56
CA LEU A 265 -20.62 8.43 -2.98
C LEU A 265 -19.21 8.61 -2.42
N LEU A 266 -18.95 9.75 -1.78
CA LEU A 266 -17.64 10.12 -1.24
C LEU A 266 -17.67 10.07 0.29
N PRO A 267 -16.51 9.94 0.95
CA PRO A 267 -16.41 10.09 2.38
C PRO A 267 -16.89 11.48 2.79
N ALA A 268 -17.40 11.60 4.02
CA ALA A 268 -17.72 12.90 4.59
C ALA A 268 -16.47 13.80 4.55
N GLU A 269 -16.65 15.04 4.10
CA GLU A 269 -15.60 16.05 4.14
C GLU A 269 -15.17 16.27 5.59
N VAL A 270 -13.87 16.11 5.84
CA VAL A 270 -13.30 16.52 7.12
C VAL A 270 -13.24 18.03 7.06
N LYS A 271 -14.17 18.70 7.74
CA LYS A 271 -14.09 20.15 7.90
C LYS A 271 -12.82 20.42 8.68
N ALA A 272 -11.79 20.97 8.02
CA ALA A 272 -10.72 21.65 8.71
C ALA A 272 -11.38 22.63 9.68
N GLY A 273 -11.07 22.52 10.97
CA GLY A 273 -11.55 23.48 11.96
C GLY A 273 -11.24 24.87 11.42
N ALA A 274 -12.27 25.71 11.29
CA ALA A 274 -12.14 27.06 10.76
C ALA A 274 -11.03 27.76 11.54
N ALA A 275 -9.86 27.90 10.92
CA ALA A 275 -8.79 28.71 11.44
C ALA A 275 -9.13 30.16 11.11
N ASP A 276 -9.99 30.76 11.93
CA ASP A 276 -9.98 32.20 12.12
C ASP A 276 -8.59 32.58 12.66
N SER A 277 -7.68 33.15 11.85
CA SER A 277 -6.67 34.15 12.30
C SER A 277 -5.56 34.47 11.27
N VAL A 278 -5.81 35.48 10.43
CA VAL A 278 -4.77 36.20 9.66
C VAL A 278 -3.61 36.77 10.52
N PRO A 279 -3.77 37.06 11.83
CA PRO A 279 -2.63 37.42 12.69
C PRO A 279 -1.68 36.27 13.05
N ALA A 280 -2.16 35.02 13.13
CA ALA A 280 -1.35 33.88 13.56
C ALA A 280 -0.37 33.39 12.49
N GLU A 281 -0.72 33.57 11.20
CA GLU A 281 0.11 33.15 10.06
C GLU A 281 1.44 33.94 9.95
N ARG A 282 1.44 35.24 10.28
CA ARG A 282 2.68 36.04 10.25
C ARG A 282 3.67 35.59 11.31
N ASP A 283 3.19 35.27 12.50
CA ASP A 283 4.02 34.76 13.60
C ASP A 283 4.55 33.36 13.26
N ALA A 284 3.71 32.49 12.68
CA ALA A 284 4.11 31.15 12.24
C ALA A 284 5.20 31.18 11.15
N ARG A 285 5.13 32.13 10.21
CA ARG A 285 6.17 32.29 9.19
C ARG A 285 7.48 32.80 9.77
N PHE A 286 7.43 33.74 10.71
CA PHE A 286 8.63 34.20 11.41
C PHE A 286 9.30 33.06 12.20
N VAL A 287 8.51 32.23 12.88
CA VAL A 287 8.98 31.02 13.57
C VAL A 287 9.66 30.06 12.58
N GLN A 288 9.06 29.79 11.42
CA GLN A 288 9.65 28.96 10.38
C GLN A 288 10.99 29.54 9.89
N GLU A 289 11.05 30.83 9.58
CA GLU A 289 12.25 31.49 9.07
C GLU A 289 13.39 31.50 10.11
N ALA A 290 13.06 31.65 11.40
CA ALA A 290 14.01 31.51 12.49
C ALA A 290 14.56 30.08 12.56
N LEU A 291 13.68 29.07 12.59
CA LEU A 291 14.07 27.67 12.61
C LEU A 291 14.94 27.30 11.40
N ALA A 292 14.58 27.73 10.19
CA ALA A 292 15.35 27.45 8.98
C ALA A 292 16.75 28.10 9.01
N ARG A 293 16.92 29.25 9.68
CA ARG A 293 18.25 29.85 9.91
C ARG A 293 19.05 29.04 10.93
N GLU A 294 18.43 28.57 12.01
CA GLU A 294 19.09 27.72 13.00
C GLU A 294 19.56 26.40 12.39
N LEU A 295 18.69 25.72 11.62
CA LEU A 295 19.04 24.47 10.93
C LEU A 295 20.20 24.66 9.94
N ARG A 296 20.22 25.77 9.19
CA ARG A 296 21.36 26.12 8.33
C ARG A 296 22.63 26.35 9.13
N SER A 297 22.55 27.05 10.27
CA SER A 297 23.71 27.20 11.14
C SER A 297 24.21 25.85 11.68
N MET A 298 23.34 24.88 11.93
CA MET A 298 23.75 23.52 12.32
C MET A 298 24.36 22.75 11.14
N ALA A 299 23.80 22.91 9.94
CA ALA A 299 24.37 22.35 8.72
C ALA A 299 25.79 22.85 8.49
N ASP A 300 26.02 24.16 8.61
CA ASP A 300 27.32 24.78 8.39
C ASP A 300 28.35 24.43 9.48
N LYS A 301 27.93 24.43 10.76
CA LYS A 301 28.86 24.26 11.90
C LYS A 301 29.10 22.80 12.28
N ALA A 302 28.06 21.98 12.23
CA ALA A 302 28.10 20.59 12.67
C ALA A 302 28.07 19.60 11.50
N GLY A 303 27.74 20.03 10.28
CA GLY A 303 27.59 19.16 9.13
C GLY A 303 26.22 18.47 9.04
N LEU A 304 25.19 18.96 9.73
CA LEU A 304 23.83 18.41 9.63
C LEU A 304 23.31 18.48 8.18
N GLN A 305 22.80 17.38 7.65
CA GLN A 305 22.33 17.25 6.27
C GLN A 305 21.06 16.40 6.21
N PRO A 306 20.25 16.48 5.14
CA PRO A 306 19.04 15.68 4.99
C PRO A 306 19.27 14.16 5.15
N ARG A 307 20.44 13.66 4.72
CA ARG A 307 20.81 12.23 4.85
C ARG A 307 20.92 11.75 6.30
N HIS A 308 21.11 12.66 7.26
CA HIS A 308 21.18 12.36 8.69
C HIS A 308 19.79 12.28 9.35
N VAL A 309 18.71 12.48 8.60
CA VAL A 309 17.35 12.40 9.14
C VAL A 309 16.83 10.95 9.05
N PRO A 310 16.45 10.32 10.19
CA PRO A 310 15.80 9.01 10.21
C PRO A 310 14.31 9.09 9.84
N GLY A 311 13.64 7.95 9.73
CA GLY A 311 12.19 7.91 9.39
C GLY A 311 11.26 8.37 10.52
N TRP A 312 11.72 8.36 11.77
CA TRP A 312 11.00 8.82 12.95
C TRP A 312 11.87 9.72 13.83
N HIS A 313 11.24 10.72 14.43
CA HIS A 313 11.82 11.42 15.59
C HIS A 313 11.80 10.51 16.83
N PHE A 314 12.96 9.97 17.21
CA PHE A 314 13.14 9.25 18.49
C PHE A 314 13.43 10.23 19.63
N ARG A 315 12.58 10.19 20.65
CA ARG A 315 12.79 10.93 21.90
C ARG A 315 13.64 10.11 22.85
N ALA A 316 14.49 10.78 23.64
CA ALA A 316 15.22 10.12 24.73
C ALA A 316 14.24 9.44 25.70
N GLY A 317 14.47 8.16 26.03
CA GLY A 317 13.56 7.35 26.84
C GLY A 317 12.32 6.82 26.09
N GLY A 318 12.20 7.08 24.78
CA GLY A 318 11.21 6.42 23.94
C GLY A 318 11.53 4.93 23.77
N GLY A 319 10.50 4.08 23.78
CA GLY A 319 10.68 2.66 23.51
C GLY A 319 11.16 2.37 22.08
N PHE A 320 11.40 1.08 21.78
CA PHE A 320 11.94 0.56 20.52
C PHE A 320 11.32 1.14 19.23
N ALA A 321 9.99 1.30 19.21
CA ALA A 321 9.25 1.90 18.10
C ALA A 321 8.07 2.70 18.65
N PRO A 322 7.63 3.77 17.96
CA PRO A 322 6.44 4.52 18.37
C PRO A 322 5.17 3.66 18.29
N THR A 323 4.16 3.99 19.08
CA THR A 323 2.80 3.41 18.90
C THR A 323 2.22 3.82 17.56
N SER A 324 1.23 3.10 17.04
CA SER A 324 0.59 3.44 15.75
C SER A 324 0.04 4.87 15.75
N ARG A 325 -0.43 5.36 16.91
CA ARG A 325 -0.89 6.74 17.10
C ARG A 325 0.26 7.76 17.03
N GLU A 326 1.40 7.48 17.66
CA GLU A 326 2.56 8.39 17.70
C GLU A 326 3.39 8.36 16.41
N SER A 327 3.32 7.26 15.66
CA SER A 327 4.12 7.05 14.45
C SER A 327 3.91 8.17 13.43
N ALA A 328 2.66 8.56 13.17
CA ALA A 328 2.35 9.62 12.23
C ALA A 328 2.93 10.98 12.64
N GLU A 329 2.84 11.35 13.92
CA GLU A 329 3.38 12.61 14.44
C GLU A 329 4.91 12.63 14.39
N ARG A 330 5.57 11.52 14.74
CA ARG A 330 7.04 11.43 14.72
C ARG A 330 7.60 11.38 13.31
N SER A 331 6.90 10.71 12.40
CA SER A 331 7.20 10.75 10.97
C SER A 331 7.05 12.16 10.41
N GLU A 332 6.01 12.89 10.84
CA GLU A 332 5.77 14.26 10.40
C GLU A 332 6.92 15.21 10.77
N ILE A 333 7.40 15.14 12.03
CA ILE A 333 8.56 15.93 12.47
C ILE A 333 9.82 15.58 11.66
N ALA A 334 10.05 14.29 11.39
CA ALA A 334 11.18 13.85 10.57
C ALA A 334 11.09 14.38 9.13
N LEU A 335 9.91 14.27 8.50
CA LEU A 335 9.64 14.80 7.16
C LEU A 335 9.85 16.32 7.09
N ALA A 336 9.27 17.07 8.03
CA ALA A 336 9.42 18.52 8.09
C ALA A 336 10.89 18.94 8.27
N THR A 337 11.64 18.22 9.13
CA THR A 337 13.08 18.45 9.33
C THR A 337 13.87 18.20 8.04
N HIS A 338 13.61 17.09 7.34
CA HIS A 338 14.25 16.78 6.08
C HIS A 338 13.94 17.83 5.00
N MET A 339 12.69 18.26 4.89
CA MET A 339 12.27 19.31 3.96
C MET A 339 12.98 20.64 4.22
N LEU A 340 13.03 21.09 5.47
CA LEU A 340 13.68 22.35 5.86
C LEU A 340 15.21 22.32 5.71
N LEU A 341 15.84 21.14 5.82
CA LEU A 341 17.26 20.94 5.52
C LEU A 341 17.54 20.88 4.01
N SER A 342 16.56 20.48 3.21
CA SER A 342 16.70 20.34 1.75
C SER A 342 16.40 21.66 1.01
N SER A 343 15.45 22.45 1.51
CA SER A 343 15.01 23.69 0.87
C SER A 343 14.62 24.74 1.92
N THR A 344 14.94 26.00 1.64
CA THR A 344 14.54 27.14 2.48
C THR A 344 13.05 27.49 2.34
N SER A 345 12.44 27.06 1.24
CA SER A 345 11.03 27.26 0.94
C SER A 345 10.50 25.95 0.36
N PRO A 346 10.11 25.00 1.22
CA PRO A 346 9.69 23.68 0.79
C PRO A 346 8.50 23.73 -0.18
N THR A 347 8.58 22.92 -1.23
CA THR A 347 7.53 22.77 -2.23
C THR A 347 6.88 21.39 -2.13
N ALA A 348 5.77 21.16 -2.85
CA ALA A 348 5.14 19.83 -2.93
C ALA A 348 6.10 18.75 -3.49
N ALA A 349 7.04 19.15 -4.35
CA ALA A 349 8.08 18.24 -4.85
C ALA A 349 9.08 17.86 -3.76
N ASP A 350 9.46 18.80 -2.89
CA ASP A 350 10.35 18.54 -1.75
C ASP A 350 9.68 17.62 -0.72
N GLU A 351 8.39 17.81 -0.47
CA GLU A 351 7.61 16.92 0.38
C GLU A 351 7.57 15.50 -0.18
N LEU A 352 7.24 15.35 -1.47
CA LEU A 352 7.22 14.04 -2.13
C LEU A 352 8.60 13.36 -2.07
N SER A 353 9.67 14.14 -2.30
CA SER A 353 11.04 13.67 -2.21
C SER A 353 11.39 13.20 -0.79
N ALA A 354 11.04 13.99 0.24
CA ALA A 354 11.27 13.63 1.64
C ALA A 354 10.52 12.35 2.04
N ARG A 355 9.25 12.23 1.64
CA ARG A 355 8.43 11.04 1.92
C ARG A 355 8.94 9.78 1.25
N ARG A 356 9.49 9.89 0.03
CA ARG A 356 10.17 8.77 -0.65
C ARG A 356 11.50 8.43 0.01
N THR A 357 12.29 9.45 0.38
CA THR A 357 13.65 9.27 0.95
C THR A 357 13.61 8.68 2.37
N LEU A 358 12.63 9.11 3.17
CA LEU A 358 12.41 8.60 4.52
C LEU A 358 11.42 7.42 4.56
N GLU A 359 10.83 7.09 3.40
CA GLU A 359 9.86 6.00 3.20
C GLU A 359 8.70 5.99 4.20
N THR A 360 8.31 7.17 4.65
CA THR A 360 7.35 7.32 5.72
C THR A 360 6.21 8.23 5.31
N VAL A 361 5.08 8.01 5.97
CA VAL A 361 3.90 8.85 5.86
C VAL A 361 3.68 9.49 7.24
N GLY A 362 3.75 10.82 7.30
CA GLY A 362 3.39 11.59 8.49
C GLY A 362 1.91 11.97 8.57
N SER A 363 1.54 12.70 9.62
CA SER A 363 0.18 13.22 9.86
C SER A 363 -0.25 14.34 8.91
N TRP A 364 0.61 14.77 7.98
CA TRP A 364 0.37 15.75 6.90
C TRP A 364 0.21 17.21 7.35
N THR A 365 0.00 17.48 8.64
CA THR A 365 -0.32 18.83 9.14
C THR A 365 0.83 19.83 8.94
N VAL A 366 2.05 19.48 9.32
CA VAL A 366 3.20 20.40 9.35
C VAL A 366 3.83 20.51 7.96
N THR A 367 3.98 19.39 7.25
CA THR A 367 4.54 19.38 5.90
C THR A 367 3.66 20.15 4.93
N ARG A 368 2.33 20.07 5.08
CA ARG A 368 1.38 20.88 4.32
C ARG A 368 1.54 22.37 4.61
N GLN A 369 1.62 22.76 5.88
CA GLN A 369 1.83 24.15 6.28
C GLN A 369 3.11 24.74 5.65
N LEU A 370 4.20 23.94 5.64
CA LEU A 370 5.45 24.30 4.99
C LEU A 370 5.29 24.48 3.47
N VAL A 371 4.60 23.57 2.79
CA VAL A 371 4.36 23.61 1.34
C VAL A 371 3.42 24.76 0.95
N GLY A 372 2.40 25.02 1.75
CA GLY A 372 1.42 26.08 1.56
C GLY A 372 1.97 27.48 1.87
N GLY A 373 3.14 27.57 2.52
CA GLY A 373 3.74 28.83 2.95
C GLY A 373 3.02 29.49 4.14
N GLU A 374 2.22 28.72 4.87
CA GLU A 374 1.43 29.18 6.03
C GLU A 374 2.31 29.43 7.28
N GLY A 375 3.57 28.98 7.25
CA GLY A 375 4.43 28.99 8.43
C GLY A 375 4.18 27.79 9.33
N ILE A 376 4.98 27.62 10.39
CA ILE A 376 4.76 26.56 11.37
C ILE A 376 4.58 27.15 12.76
N ASN A 377 3.71 26.55 13.56
CA ASN A 377 3.50 26.94 14.94
C ASN A 377 4.74 26.65 15.81
N ALA A 378 4.85 27.33 16.94
CA ALA A 378 5.98 27.20 17.87
C ALA A 378 6.21 25.75 18.34
N MET A 379 5.15 25.02 18.71
CA MET A 379 5.29 23.66 19.23
C MET A 379 5.91 22.66 18.22
N PRO A 380 5.45 22.54 16.97
CA PRO A 380 6.16 21.76 15.95
C PRO A 380 7.59 22.25 15.68
N ALA A 381 7.81 23.58 15.69
CA ALA A 381 9.13 24.15 15.47
C ALA A 381 10.13 23.78 16.58
N ASP A 382 9.70 23.80 17.83
CA ASP A 382 10.49 23.39 18.99
C ASP A 382 10.82 21.89 18.91
N ALA A 383 9.85 21.05 18.52
CA ALA A 383 10.08 19.62 18.33
C ALA A 383 11.09 19.33 17.20
N ILE A 384 11.07 20.10 16.11
CA ILE A 384 12.06 20.00 15.02
C ILE A 384 13.44 20.45 15.51
N ARG A 385 13.51 21.54 16.28
CA ARG A 385 14.76 22.06 16.84
C ARG A 385 15.41 21.05 17.79
N ASP A 386 14.64 20.52 18.74
CA ASP A 386 15.12 19.52 19.69
C ASP A 386 15.61 18.26 18.97
N PHE A 387 14.91 17.86 17.92
CA PHE A 387 15.29 16.73 17.09
C PHE A 387 16.60 16.99 16.32
N ALA A 388 16.76 18.16 15.70
CA ALA A 388 18.01 18.51 15.01
C ALA A 388 19.20 18.54 15.98
N HIS A 389 19.00 19.06 17.19
CA HIS A 389 20.02 19.01 18.24
C HIS A 389 20.37 17.59 18.68
N SER A 390 19.39 16.69 18.80
CA SER A 390 19.68 15.29 19.13
C SER A 390 20.48 14.61 18.03
N LEU A 391 20.15 14.84 16.75
CA LEU A 391 20.92 14.29 15.63
C LEU A 391 22.39 14.74 15.65
N VAL A 392 22.65 16.01 15.96
CA VAL A 392 24.02 16.53 16.08
C VAL A 392 24.74 15.89 17.27
N ARG A 393 24.08 15.81 18.43
CA ARG A 393 24.65 15.19 19.64
C ARG A 393 24.96 13.71 19.45
N ASP A 394 24.10 13.01 18.73
CA ASP A 394 24.18 11.57 18.51
C ASP A 394 25.17 11.22 17.36
N GLY A 395 25.87 12.21 16.81
CA GLY A 395 27.01 12.03 15.91
C GLY A 395 26.69 12.01 14.42
N LEU A 396 25.52 12.51 13.99
CA LEU A 396 25.14 12.64 12.58
C LEU A 396 25.27 11.35 11.77
N VAL A 397 24.62 10.30 12.24
CA VAL A 397 24.53 9.01 11.54
C VAL A 397 23.94 9.20 10.13
N ASP A 398 24.58 8.60 9.11
CA ASP A 398 24.05 8.57 7.74
C ASP A 398 22.93 7.51 7.60
N PHE A 399 21.71 7.92 7.93
CA PHE A 399 20.54 7.04 7.84
C PHE A 399 20.12 6.76 6.39
N ALA A 400 20.43 7.64 5.45
CA ALA A 400 20.16 7.39 4.04
C ALA A 400 21.00 6.22 3.51
N GLU A 401 22.28 6.19 3.87
CA GLU A 401 23.16 5.08 3.49
C GLU A 401 22.75 3.77 4.16
N ARG A 402 22.36 3.80 5.45
CA ARG A 402 21.83 2.61 6.13
C ARG A 402 20.59 2.04 5.43
N ARG A 403 19.62 2.89 5.05
CA ARG A 403 18.44 2.46 4.28
C ARG A 403 18.86 1.79 2.98
N ARG A 404 19.77 2.42 2.22
CA ARG A 404 20.28 1.90 0.94
C ARG A 404 20.90 0.50 1.07
N LEU A 405 21.77 0.31 2.07
CA LEU A 405 22.44 -0.98 2.31
C LEU A 405 21.43 -2.06 2.73
N LEU A 406 20.47 -1.70 3.59
CA LEU A 406 19.46 -2.62 4.10
C LEU A 406 18.47 -3.11 3.04
N THR A 407 18.14 -2.29 2.03
CA THR A 407 17.25 -2.72 0.93
C THR A 407 17.75 -3.99 0.23
N THR A 408 19.06 -4.26 0.28
CA THR A 408 19.69 -5.43 -0.35
C THR A 408 20.21 -6.49 0.64
N ALA A 409 20.03 -6.28 1.95
CA ALA A 409 20.68 -7.06 3.01
C ALA A 409 19.95 -8.36 3.40
N SER A 410 19.62 -9.20 2.42
CA SER A 410 18.95 -10.49 2.69
C SER A 410 19.80 -11.43 3.57
N ASP A 411 21.11 -11.44 3.37
CA ASP A 411 22.06 -12.26 4.14
C ASP A 411 22.14 -11.84 5.62
N LEU A 412 21.99 -10.55 5.92
CA LEU A 412 21.99 -10.03 7.30
C LEU A 412 20.82 -10.63 8.09
N CYS A 413 19.62 -10.66 7.49
CA CYS A 413 18.45 -11.23 8.14
C CYS A 413 18.67 -12.71 8.48
N SER A 414 19.30 -13.48 7.59
CA SER A 414 19.66 -14.88 7.86
C SER A 414 20.71 -15.04 8.98
N ARG A 415 21.71 -14.15 9.06
CA ARG A 415 22.71 -14.14 10.15
C ARG A 415 22.04 -13.85 11.51
N LEU A 416 21.14 -12.88 11.57
CA LEU A 416 20.40 -12.52 12.78
C LEU A 416 19.44 -13.64 13.21
N GLN A 417 18.69 -14.21 12.25
CA GLN A 417 17.77 -15.33 12.49
C GLN A 417 18.48 -16.55 13.10
N THR A 418 19.70 -16.83 12.65
CA THR A 418 20.51 -17.94 13.19
C THR A 418 20.82 -17.74 14.68
N ASN A 419 21.16 -16.51 15.09
CA ASN A 419 21.46 -16.21 16.49
C ASN A 419 20.20 -16.24 17.37
N ILE A 420 19.10 -15.64 16.90
CA ILE A 420 17.81 -15.69 17.60
C ILE A 420 17.35 -17.14 17.83
N THR A 421 17.50 -17.98 16.81
CA THR A 421 17.15 -19.41 16.90
C THR A 421 18.03 -20.15 17.93
N ARG A 422 19.33 -19.82 18.01
CA ARG A 422 20.25 -20.43 18.98
C ARG A 422 19.89 -20.09 20.43
N TRP A 423 19.37 -18.90 20.68
CA TRP A 423 18.97 -18.48 22.03
C TRP A 423 17.65 -19.11 22.50
N GLY A 424 16.91 -19.79 21.62
CA GLY A 424 15.62 -20.39 21.97
C GLY A 424 14.54 -19.37 22.29
N VAL A 425 14.76 -18.10 21.93
CA VAL A 425 13.74 -17.05 21.94
C VAL A 425 12.64 -17.48 20.95
N VAL A 426 11.38 -17.08 21.22
CA VAL A 426 10.19 -17.34 20.37
C VAL A 426 10.59 -17.38 18.89
N ARG A 427 10.13 -18.40 18.13
CA ARG A 427 10.43 -18.53 16.69
C ARG A 427 10.04 -17.25 15.96
N ALA A 428 11.00 -16.34 15.82
CA ALA A 428 10.85 -15.12 15.08
C ALA A 428 10.72 -15.48 13.60
N SER A 429 9.73 -14.91 12.92
CA SER A 429 9.65 -15.02 11.47
C SER A 429 10.73 -14.14 10.81
N ASP A 430 11.12 -14.47 9.58
CA ASP A 430 12.03 -13.63 8.79
C ASP A 430 11.51 -12.19 8.67
N ASP A 431 10.19 -12.00 8.66
CA ASP A 431 9.53 -10.69 8.66
C ASP A 431 9.77 -9.92 9.96
N GLN A 432 9.68 -10.58 11.11
CA GLN A 432 9.96 -9.96 12.40
C GLN A 432 11.41 -9.50 12.51
N VAL A 433 12.35 -10.35 12.07
CA VAL A 433 13.78 -10.03 12.11
C VAL A 433 14.11 -8.90 11.12
N ALA A 434 13.58 -8.94 9.90
CA ALA A 434 13.76 -7.86 8.94
C ALA A 434 13.22 -6.53 9.46
N ALA A 435 12.05 -6.54 10.11
CA ALA A 435 11.43 -5.36 10.67
C ALA A 435 12.22 -4.79 11.85
N TRP A 436 12.67 -5.68 12.74
CA TRP A 436 13.49 -5.32 13.88
C TRP A 436 14.81 -4.69 13.45
N THR A 437 15.48 -5.30 12.46
CA THR A 437 16.73 -4.81 11.88
C THR A 437 16.55 -3.43 11.26
N TRP A 438 15.48 -3.26 10.48
CA TRP A 438 15.18 -1.99 9.84
C TRP A 438 14.94 -0.87 10.85
N ILE A 439 14.08 -1.10 11.85
CA ILE A 439 13.74 -0.10 12.87
C ILE A 439 15.01 0.29 13.65
N THR A 440 15.80 -0.70 14.06
CA THR A 440 17.03 -0.48 14.84
C THR A 440 18.05 0.36 14.10
N LEU A 441 18.18 0.18 12.78
CA LEU A 441 19.22 0.87 12.01
C LEU A 441 18.79 2.17 11.38
N THR A 442 17.55 2.24 10.91
CA THR A 442 17.05 3.38 10.14
C THR A 442 16.24 4.35 11.00
N HIS A 443 15.88 3.90 12.22
CA HIS A 443 14.98 4.62 13.12
C HIS A 443 13.70 5.05 12.39
N GLY A 444 13.14 4.17 11.56
CA GLY A 444 12.00 4.46 10.72
C GLY A 444 11.10 3.24 10.51
N PRO A 445 9.91 3.45 9.93
CA PRO A 445 9.01 2.35 9.61
C PRO A 445 9.63 1.45 8.52
N PRO A 446 9.43 0.12 8.59
CA PRO A 446 9.97 -0.81 7.61
C PRO A 446 9.39 -0.64 6.20
N TRP A 447 10.28 -0.68 5.18
CA TRP A 447 9.98 -0.55 3.73
C TRP A 447 8.84 -1.49 3.27
N HIS A 448 8.72 -2.70 3.83
CA HIS A 448 7.86 -3.77 3.32
C HIS A 448 6.54 -4.01 4.06
N GLY A 449 6.02 -3.02 4.79
CA GLY A 449 4.74 -3.21 5.50
C GLY A 449 4.83 -4.27 6.61
N LEU A 450 6.04 -4.49 7.11
CA LEU A 450 6.26 -5.40 8.21
C LEU A 450 5.53 -4.87 9.45
N ALA A 451 4.87 -5.75 10.18
CA ALA A 451 4.15 -5.39 11.39
C ALA A 451 5.14 -4.87 12.43
N ILE A 452 5.15 -3.55 12.65
CA ILE A 452 5.95 -2.87 13.69
C ILE A 452 5.71 -3.56 15.05
N GLU A 453 4.47 -3.99 15.28
CA GLU A 453 4.02 -4.75 16.43
C GLU A 453 4.77 -6.08 16.57
N ALA A 454 4.94 -6.82 15.48
CA ALA A 454 5.69 -8.07 15.50
C ALA A 454 7.19 -7.83 15.77
N ALA A 455 7.74 -6.71 15.31
CA ALA A 455 9.11 -6.28 15.66
C ALA A 455 9.24 -5.88 17.13
N ARG A 456 8.21 -5.24 17.71
CA ARG A 456 8.15 -4.90 19.14
C ARG A 456 8.02 -6.13 20.02
N GLU A 457 7.25 -7.12 19.61
CA GLU A 457 7.15 -8.41 20.30
C GLU A 457 8.52 -9.10 20.31
N LEU A 458 9.21 -9.13 19.18
CA LEU A 458 10.58 -9.63 19.11
C LEU A 458 11.49 -8.82 20.04
N ASP A 459 11.50 -7.50 19.94
CA ASP A 459 12.35 -6.65 20.79
C ASP A 459 12.07 -6.88 22.28
N ALA A 460 10.81 -6.98 22.69
CA ALA A 460 10.42 -7.24 24.09
C ALA A 460 10.85 -8.62 24.59
N SER A 461 10.97 -9.61 23.70
CA SER A 461 11.41 -10.96 24.03
C SER A 461 12.93 -11.09 24.20
N LEU A 462 13.70 -10.13 23.69
CA LEU A 462 15.15 -10.11 23.79
C LEU A 462 15.59 -9.52 25.14
N ASP A 463 16.61 -10.08 25.76
CA ASP A 463 17.30 -9.44 26.88
C ASP A 463 18.31 -8.37 26.37
N PRO A 464 18.85 -7.51 27.25
CA PRO A 464 19.79 -6.46 26.83
C PRO A 464 21.07 -6.97 26.15
N GLU A 465 21.59 -8.13 26.55
CA GLU A 465 22.82 -8.71 25.97
C GLU A 465 22.56 -9.26 24.57
N GLN A 466 21.39 -9.88 24.37
CA GLN A 466 20.92 -10.35 23.07
C GLN A 466 20.71 -9.18 22.11
N ARG A 467 20.07 -8.09 22.56
CA ARG A 467 19.91 -6.88 21.74
C ARG A 467 21.27 -6.31 21.32
N LEU A 468 22.21 -6.20 22.26
CA LEU A 468 23.56 -5.72 21.97
C LEU A 468 24.27 -6.62 20.95
N THR A 469 24.17 -7.94 21.11
CA THR A 469 24.78 -8.90 20.18
C THR A 469 24.20 -8.76 18.77
N LEU A 470 22.88 -8.64 18.62
CA LEU A 470 22.26 -8.41 17.32
C LEU A 470 22.67 -7.05 16.72
N TYR A 471 22.80 -6.03 17.55
CA TYR A 471 23.28 -4.71 17.14
C TYR A 471 24.71 -4.79 16.61
N ASP A 472 25.62 -5.47 17.32
CA ASP A 472 27.02 -5.63 16.92
C ASP A 472 27.15 -6.38 15.59
N ILE A 473 26.44 -7.51 15.43
CA ILE A 473 26.38 -8.25 14.15
C ILE A 473 25.95 -7.33 13.00
N THR A 474 24.99 -6.46 13.29
CA THR A 474 24.41 -5.56 12.30
C THR A 474 25.38 -4.43 11.93
N VAL A 475 26.06 -3.84 12.91
CA VAL A 475 27.07 -2.80 12.68
C VAL A 475 28.27 -3.38 11.92
N ASP A 476 28.70 -4.58 12.26
CA ASP A 476 29.76 -5.28 11.54
C ASP A 476 29.38 -5.54 10.09
N TYR A 477 28.15 -5.99 9.83
CA TYR A 477 27.64 -6.15 8.46
C TYR A 477 27.63 -4.81 7.68
N LEU A 478 27.20 -3.71 8.30
CA LEU A 478 27.23 -2.40 7.62
C LEU A 478 28.65 -1.94 7.33
N ARG A 479 29.62 -2.28 8.18
CA ARG A 479 31.04 -2.00 7.92
C ARG A 479 31.54 -2.81 6.73
N GLU A 480 31.25 -4.12 6.69
CA GLU A 480 31.58 -5.00 5.56
C GLU A 480 30.94 -4.54 4.25
N ALA A 481 29.68 -4.13 4.29
CA ALA A 481 28.92 -3.73 3.10
C ALA A 481 29.26 -2.31 2.60
N GLY A 482 29.74 -1.44 3.50
CA GLY A 482 30.16 -0.08 3.21
C GLY A 482 31.61 0.05 2.72
N GLU A 483 32.44 -0.98 2.92
CA GLU A 483 33.78 -1.05 2.34
C GLU A 483 33.67 -1.34 0.83
N PRO A 484 34.28 -0.52 -0.07
CA PRO A 484 34.31 -0.83 -1.48
C PRO A 484 35.08 -2.14 -1.67
N SER A 485 34.43 -3.18 -2.22
CA SER A 485 35.11 -4.45 -2.42
C SER A 485 36.36 -4.25 -3.27
N ILE A 486 37.51 -4.68 -2.73
CA ILE A 486 38.82 -4.59 -3.38
C ILE A 486 38.85 -5.38 -4.71
N GLU A 487 37.89 -6.28 -4.92
CA GLU A 487 37.68 -7.01 -6.18
C GLU A 487 37.24 -6.09 -7.34
N GLY A 488 36.64 -4.92 -7.06
CA GLY A 488 36.30 -3.93 -8.08
C GLY A 488 37.46 -3.03 -8.53
N MET A 489 38.47 -2.84 -7.67
CA MET A 489 39.64 -1.97 -7.98
C MET A 489 40.74 -2.68 -8.76
N THR A 490 40.83 -4.01 -8.66
CA THR A 490 41.85 -4.80 -9.37
C THR A 490 41.50 -5.09 -10.84
N ALA A 491 40.24 -4.93 -11.26
CA ALA A 491 39.84 -5.03 -12.66
C ALA A 491 40.18 -3.78 -13.51
N GLY A 492 40.55 -2.65 -12.86
CA GLY A 492 40.85 -1.38 -13.53
C GLY A 492 42.33 -1.14 -13.84
N TRP A 493 43.25 -1.95 -13.32
CA TRP A 493 44.70 -1.67 -13.34
C TRP A 493 45.56 -2.60 -14.22
N THR A 494 44.95 -3.37 -15.14
CA THR A 494 45.69 -4.27 -16.05
C THR A 494 45.44 -4.01 -17.56
N LYS A 495 44.93 -2.84 -17.96
CA LYS A 495 44.70 -2.53 -19.39
C LYS A 495 45.10 -1.15 -19.91
N ARG A 496 46.08 -0.47 -19.31
CA ARG A 496 46.76 0.65 -19.98
C ARG A 496 48.25 0.64 -19.66
N GLY A 497 49.06 0.17 -20.62
CA GLY A 497 50.52 0.29 -20.51
C GLY A 497 51.37 -0.64 -21.37
N ILE A 498 50.94 -1.03 -22.58
CA ILE A 498 51.86 -1.43 -23.67
C ILE A 498 51.26 -0.96 -25.00
N ALA A 499 51.73 0.19 -25.46
CA ALA A 499 51.97 0.59 -26.86
C ALA A 499 52.47 2.03 -26.85
#